data_AF-A0A7Y2DQY5-F1
#
_entry.id   AF-A0A7Y2DQY5-F1
#
_cell.length_a   1.000
_cell.length_b   1.000
_cell.length_c   1.000
_cell.angle_alpha   90.00
_cell.angle_beta   90.00
_cell.angle_gamma   90.00
#
_symmetry.space_group_name_H-M   'P 1'
#
loop_
_entity.id
_entity.type
_entity.pdbx_description
1 polymer ?
#
loop_
_entity_poly.entity_id
_entity_poly.type
_entity_poly.pdbx_seq_one_letter_code
_entity_poly.pdbx_strand_id
1 'polypeptide(L)'
;LKAAADALETEPKVHVVAGAESAVPEAWFTEEVKIDRSEGPVIEPRAESIDVADLGVEWEWEKSPEITLVAVESVDQAVELFNGMSPRFAASLVSDDRAEQDAFFAAVDSPFVGDGFTRWVDGQYALNQPELGLSNWQFGRLFARGGVLSGASVFTVRTRATQDDSNLRR
;
A
#
# COMPACT_ATOMS: atom_id res chain seq x y z
N LEU A 1 6.81 -14.61 -4.47
CA LEU A 1 7.38 -14.68 -3.11
C LEU A 1 8.66 -15.51 -3.05
N LYS A 2 8.63 -16.84 -3.31
CA LYS A 2 9.84 -17.69 -3.33
C LYS A 2 11.01 -17.13 -4.14
N ALA A 3 10.78 -16.71 -5.38
CA ALA A 3 11.82 -16.11 -6.21
C ALA A 3 12.48 -14.85 -5.59
N ALA A 4 11.72 -14.06 -4.81
CA ALA A 4 12.28 -12.91 -4.10
C ALA A 4 13.12 -13.35 -2.90
N ALA A 5 12.69 -14.41 -2.19
CA ALA A 5 13.43 -14.98 -1.08
C ALA A 5 14.73 -15.64 -1.55
N ASP A 6 14.69 -16.37 -2.66
CA ASP A 6 15.86 -16.96 -3.32
C ASP A 6 16.88 -15.88 -3.70
N ALA A 7 16.43 -14.76 -4.27
CA ALA A 7 17.30 -13.64 -4.64
C ALA A 7 17.97 -12.96 -3.44
N LEU A 8 17.37 -13.08 -2.25
CA LEU A 8 17.88 -12.52 -1.00
C LEU A 8 18.61 -13.56 -0.13
N GLU A 9 18.70 -14.81 -0.60
CA GLU A 9 19.26 -15.94 0.15
C GLU A 9 18.62 -16.07 1.54
N THR A 10 17.29 -16.09 1.58
CA THR A 10 16.48 -16.18 2.80
C THR A 10 15.21 -16.99 2.52
N GLU A 11 14.36 -17.16 3.53
CA GLU A 11 13.07 -17.84 3.42
C GLU A 11 11.91 -16.84 3.43
N PRO A 12 10.80 -17.12 2.73
CA PRO A 12 9.62 -16.27 2.77
C PRO A 12 8.71 -16.59 3.96
N LYS A 13 7.89 -15.63 4.37
CA LYS A 13 6.81 -15.80 5.36
C LYS A 13 5.46 -15.38 4.76
N VAL A 14 4.38 -16.10 5.08
CA VAL A 14 3.01 -15.75 4.68
C VAL A 14 2.10 -15.77 5.88
N HIS A 15 1.41 -14.66 6.13
CA HIS A 15 0.29 -14.59 7.06
C HIS A 15 -0.99 -14.81 6.29
N VAL A 16 -1.83 -15.74 6.72
CA VAL A 16 -3.03 -16.14 6.00
C VAL A 16 -4.25 -15.81 6.84
N VAL A 17 -5.08 -14.89 6.38
CA VAL A 17 -6.35 -14.59 7.05
C VAL A 17 -7.25 -15.82 7.00
N ALA A 18 -7.91 -16.11 8.12
CA ALA A 18 -8.81 -17.26 8.24
C ALA A 18 -9.81 -17.36 7.06
N GLY A 19 -9.89 -18.55 6.46
CA GLY A 19 -10.69 -18.82 5.25
C GLY A 19 -9.90 -18.78 3.95
N ALA A 20 -8.65 -18.28 3.96
CA ALA A 20 -7.77 -18.24 2.78
C ALA A 20 -6.73 -19.38 2.75
N GLU A 21 -6.77 -20.32 3.69
CA GLU A 21 -5.74 -21.37 3.87
C GLU A 21 -5.58 -22.25 2.63
N SER A 22 -6.66 -22.50 1.88
CA SER A 22 -6.61 -23.30 0.66
C SER A 22 -5.79 -22.68 -0.47
N ALA A 23 -5.47 -21.38 -0.39
CA ALA A 23 -4.63 -20.70 -1.36
C ALA A 23 -3.12 -20.94 -1.11
N VAL A 24 -2.75 -21.54 0.03
CA VAL A 24 -1.37 -21.81 0.43
C VAL A 24 -1.16 -23.32 0.57
N PRO A 25 0.00 -23.88 0.16
CA PRO A 25 0.27 -25.30 0.37
C PRO A 25 0.20 -25.68 1.85
N GLU A 26 -0.56 -26.73 2.18
CA GLU A 26 -0.78 -27.20 3.56
C GLU A 26 0.53 -27.42 4.33
N ALA A 27 1.56 -27.94 3.65
CA ALA A 27 2.87 -28.17 4.24
C ALA A 27 3.49 -26.89 4.85
N TRP A 28 3.21 -25.70 4.31
CA TRP A 28 3.82 -24.44 4.79
C TRP A 28 3.38 -24.07 6.21
N PHE A 29 2.22 -24.54 6.65
CA PHE A 29 1.73 -24.33 8.02
C PHE A 29 2.46 -25.20 9.05
N THR A 30 3.25 -26.17 8.60
CA THR A 30 4.01 -27.09 9.45
C THR A 30 5.51 -27.09 9.18
N GLU A 31 5.93 -26.63 8.01
CA GLU A 31 7.33 -26.52 7.60
C GLU A 31 7.97 -25.34 8.34
N GLU A 32 8.84 -25.65 9.29
CA GLU A 32 9.64 -24.65 9.99
C GLU A 32 10.77 -24.16 9.08
N VAL A 33 10.88 -22.84 8.95
CA VAL A 33 11.88 -22.16 8.16
C VAL A 33 12.57 -21.09 9.00
N LYS A 34 13.76 -20.68 8.58
CA LYS A 34 14.51 -19.62 9.25
C LYS A 34 14.08 -18.26 8.69
N ILE A 35 13.34 -17.48 9.49
CA ILE A 35 12.92 -16.13 9.16
C ILE A 35 13.84 -15.12 9.85
N ASP A 36 14.35 -14.16 9.10
CA ASP A 36 15.20 -13.08 9.61
C ASP A 36 14.32 -11.96 10.19
N ARG A 37 14.30 -11.83 11.53
CA ARG A 37 13.60 -10.78 12.28
C ARG A 37 14.59 -9.74 12.82
N SER A 38 14.08 -8.61 13.31
CA SER A 38 14.90 -7.51 13.85
C SER A 38 15.66 -7.91 15.13
N GLU A 39 15.11 -8.78 15.97
CA GLU A 39 15.78 -9.35 17.14
C GLU A 39 16.75 -10.49 16.82
N GLY A 40 16.80 -10.91 15.55
CA GLY A 40 17.63 -12.01 15.06
C GLY A 40 16.81 -13.14 14.42
N PRO A 41 17.47 -14.15 13.83
CA PRO A 41 16.76 -15.19 13.11
C PRO A 41 15.94 -16.11 14.02
N VAL A 42 14.71 -16.39 13.61
CA VAL A 42 13.76 -17.26 14.32
C VAL A 42 13.42 -18.46 13.44
N ILE A 43 13.24 -19.62 14.06
CA ILE A 43 12.69 -20.82 13.41
C ILE A 43 11.19 -20.83 13.69
N GLU A 44 10.38 -20.73 12.65
CA GLU A 44 8.93 -20.65 12.75
C GLU A 44 8.26 -21.22 11.48
N PRO A 45 6.96 -21.57 11.52
CA PRO A 45 6.24 -22.02 10.34
C PRO A 45 6.26 -20.99 9.20
N ARG A 46 6.49 -21.47 7.97
CA ARG A 46 6.50 -20.64 6.75
C ARG A 46 5.18 -19.90 6.53
N ALA A 47 4.06 -20.54 6.88
CA ALA A 47 2.75 -19.92 6.87
C ALA A 47 2.11 -20.00 8.26
N GLU A 48 1.36 -18.97 8.64
CA GLU A 48 0.53 -18.98 9.84
C GLU A 48 -0.83 -18.38 9.57
N SER A 49 -1.85 -18.85 10.30
CA SER A 49 -3.20 -18.29 10.23
C SER A 49 -3.31 -17.10 11.19
N ILE A 50 -3.90 -16.01 10.71
CA ILE A 50 -4.17 -14.79 11.49
C ILE A 50 -5.66 -14.43 11.46
N ASP A 51 -6.10 -13.59 12.41
CA ASP A 51 -7.45 -13.03 12.39
C ASP A 51 -7.55 -11.93 11.32
N VAL A 52 -8.76 -11.72 10.78
CA VAL A 52 -9.00 -10.62 9.84
C VAL A 52 -8.69 -9.25 10.45
N ALA A 53 -8.85 -9.09 11.77
CA ALA A 53 -8.49 -7.89 12.52
C ALA A 53 -7.00 -7.52 12.37
N ASP A 54 -6.15 -8.50 12.12
CA ASP A 54 -4.70 -8.34 11.99
C ASP A 54 -4.27 -8.10 10.53
N LEU A 55 -5.20 -8.05 9.56
CA LEU A 55 -4.88 -7.82 8.14
C LEU A 55 -4.14 -6.49 7.90
N GLY A 56 -4.43 -5.48 8.72
CA GLY A 56 -3.79 -4.15 8.64
C GLY A 56 -2.46 -4.05 9.39
N VAL A 57 -1.97 -5.13 10.01
CA VAL A 57 -0.68 -5.13 10.71
C VAL A 57 0.45 -4.97 9.70
N GLU A 58 1.26 -3.92 9.90
CA GLU A 58 2.50 -3.72 9.15
C GLU A 58 3.59 -4.59 9.77
N TRP A 59 4.07 -5.56 9.01
CA TRP A 59 5.19 -6.42 9.41
C TRP A 59 6.51 -5.73 9.08
N GLU A 60 7.39 -5.65 10.07
CA GLU A 60 8.73 -5.09 9.88
C GLU A 60 9.52 -5.96 8.90
N TRP A 61 9.95 -5.34 7.81
CA TRP A 61 10.59 -6.04 6.71
C TRP A 61 12.10 -5.88 6.78
N GLU A 62 12.77 -6.88 7.33
CA GLU A 62 14.24 -6.92 7.37
C GLU A 62 14.78 -7.52 6.07
N LYS A 63 14.88 -8.86 6.02
CA LYS A 63 15.47 -9.58 4.89
C LYS A 63 14.51 -10.60 4.27
N SER A 64 13.76 -11.32 5.09
CA SER A 64 12.81 -12.35 4.64
C SER A 64 11.56 -11.73 3.98
N PRO A 65 11.24 -12.06 2.71
CA PRO A 65 10.02 -11.59 2.08
C PRO A 65 8.76 -12.05 2.81
N GLU A 66 7.85 -11.12 3.11
CA GLU A 66 6.71 -11.34 4.00
C GLU A 66 5.48 -10.64 3.44
N ILE A 67 4.35 -11.35 3.45
CA ILE A 67 3.06 -10.84 2.95
C ILE A 67 1.92 -11.35 3.82
N THR A 68 0.83 -10.59 3.86
CA THR A 68 -0.47 -11.07 4.35
C THR A 68 -1.38 -11.39 3.15
N LEU A 69 -2.08 -12.52 3.20
CA LEU A 69 -3.01 -12.99 2.18
C LEU A 69 -4.43 -13.10 2.75
N VAL A 70 -5.40 -12.55 2.03
CA VAL A 70 -6.83 -12.72 2.30
C VAL A 70 -7.54 -13.15 1.01
N ALA A 71 -8.51 -14.03 1.12
CA ALA A 71 -9.41 -14.43 0.04
C ALA A 71 -10.78 -13.79 0.28
N VAL A 72 -11.35 -13.19 -0.77
CA VAL A 72 -12.63 -12.48 -0.73
C VAL A 72 -13.49 -12.90 -1.92
N GLU A 73 -14.80 -12.68 -1.81
CA GLU A 73 -15.76 -13.10 -2.83
C GLU A 73 -15.88 -12.09 -3.98
N SER A 74 -15.43 -10.84 -3.78
CA SER A 74 -15.56 -9.77 -4.77
C SER A 74 -14.49 -8.68 -4.63
N VAL A 75 -14.31 -7.90 -5.70
CA VAL A 75 -13.45 -6.70 -5.70
C VAL A 75 -13.97 -5.63 -4.74
N ASP A 76 -15.29 -5.47 -4.62
CA ASP A 76 -15.89 -4.52 -3.68
C ASP A 76 -15.47 -4.84 -2.24
N GLN A 77 -15.50 -6.12 -1.85
CA GLN A 77 -15.02 -6.55 -0.53
C GLN A 77 -13.51 -6.28 -0.35
N ALA A 78 -12.68 -6.48 -1.38
CA ALA A 78 -11.26 -6.14 -1.33
C ALA A 78 -11.04 -4.63 -1.11
N VAL A 79 -11.83 -3.79 -1.78
CA VAL A 79 -11.80 -2.34 -1.64
C VAL A 79 -12.22 -1.92 -0.23
N GLU A 80 -13.27 -2.52 0.34
CA GLU A 80 -13.70 -2.25 1.70
C GLU A 80 -12.59 -2.56 2.73
N LEU A 81 -11.94 -3.72 2.60
CA LEU A 81 -10.80 -4.09 3.46
C LEU A 81 -9.63 -3.12 3.30
N PHE A 82 -9.25 -2.78 2.08
CA PHE A 82 -8.17 -1.82 1.82
C PHE A 82 -8.49 -0.45 2.43
N ASN A 83 -9.70 0.07 2.18
CA ASN A 83 -10.13 1.37 2.68
C ASN A 83 -10.21 1.38 4.22
N GLY A 84 -10.61 0.27 4.84
CA GLY A 84 -10.79 0.16 6.28
C GLY A 84 -9.50 -0.08 7.06
N MET A 85 -8.56 -0.85 6.50
CA MET A 85 -7.44 -1.42 7.26
C MET A 85 -6.07 -0.98 6.78
N SER A 86 -5.94 -0.50 5.54
CA SER A 86 -4.64 -0.09 5.00
C SER A 86 -4.30 1.38 5.36
N PRO A 87 -3.01 1.75 5.24
CA PRO A 87 -2.59 3.14 5.22
C PRO A 87 -3.05 3.93 3.98
N ARG A 88 -3.84 3.34 3.07
CA ARG A 88 -4.41 4.03 1.89
C ARG A 88 -3.32 4.64 1.01
N PHE A 89 -2.24 3.90 0.83
CA PHE A 89 -1.05 4.39 0.13
C PHE A 89 -1.09 4.07 -1.36
N ALA A 90 -0.93 2.81 -1.74
CA ALA A 90 -0.97 2.37 -3.14
C ALA A 90 -1.84 1.13 -3.27
N ALA A 91 -2.59 1.04 -4.36
CA ALA A 91 -3.44 -0.10 -4.67
C ALA A 91 -3.28 -0.51 -6.14
N SER A 92 -3.37 -1.80 -6.43
CA SER A 92 -3.36 -2.28 -7.81
C SER A 92 -4.34 -3.43 -7.99
N LEU A 93 -5.11 -3.36 -9.07
CA LEU A 93 -6.02 -4.42 -9.48
C LEU A 93 -5.47 -5.11 -10.73
N VAL A 94 -5.18 -6.41 -10.63
CA VAL A 94 -4.79 -7.21 -11.79
C VAL A 94 -6.05 -7.85 -12.37
N SER A 95 -6.58 -7.24 -13.42
CA SER A 95 -7.79 -7.70 -14.14
C SER A 95 -7.75 -7.23 -15.59
N ASP A 96 -8.22 -8.08 -16.51
CA ASP A 96 -8.42 -7.75 -17.93
C ASP A 96 -9.78 -7.07 -18.18
N ASP A 97 -10.66 -7.01 -17.17
CA ASP A 97 -11.97 -6.35 -17.29
C ASP A 97 -11.86 -4.84 -17.06
N ARG A 98 -12.09 -4.07 -18.13
CA ARG A 98 -12.03 -2.61 -18.08
C ARG A 98 -13.09 -1.99 -17.17
N ALA A 99 -14.29 -2.57 -17.11
CA ALA A 99 -15.35 -2.05 -16.26
C ALA A 99 -15.00 -2.26 -14.78
N GLU A 100 -14.38 -3.39 -14.46
CA GLU A 100 -13.89 -3.68 -13.11
C GLU A 100 -12.74 -2.73 -12.72
N GLN A 101 -11.81 -2.44 -13.64
CA GLN A 101 -10.76 -1.44 -13.43
C GLN A 101 -11.31 -0.04 -13.15
N ASP A 102 -12.30 0.41 -13.92
CA ASP A 102 -12.90 1.73 -13.75
C ASP A 102 -13.71 1.81 -12.42
N ALA A 103 -14.42 0.73 -12.05
CA ALA A 103 -15.13 0.64 -10.78
C ALA A 103 -14.18 0.64 -9.57
N PHE A 104 -13.11 -0.16 -9.64
CA PHE A 104 -12.06 -0.20 -8.62
C PHE A 104 -11.39 1.17 -8.43
N PHE A 105 -10.98 1.82 -9.52
CA PHE A 105 -10.38 3.15 -9.48
C PHE A 105 -11.29 4.20 -8.83
N ALA A 106 -12.61 4.10 -9.06
CA ALA A 106 -13.57 5.03 -8.48
C ALA A 106 -13.80 4.79 -6.96
N ALA A 107 -13.65 3.56 -6.49
CA ALA A 107 -14.02 3.16 -5.14
C ALA A 107 -12.84 3.10 -4.14
N VAL A 108 -11.62 2.82 -4.61
CA VAL A 108 -10.45 2.66 -3.74
C VAL A 108 -9.93 4.00 -3.20
N ASP A 109 -9.72 4.07 -1.89
CA ASP A 109 -9.14 5.24 -1.22
C ASP A 109 -7.61 5.19 -1.33
N SER A 110 -7.06 5.44 -2.52
CA SER A 110 -5.61 5.54 -2.70
C SER A 110 -5.22 6.65 -3.68
N PRO A 111 -4.16 7.44 -3.40
CA PRO A 111 -3.59 8.38 -4.36
C PRO A 111 -2.87 7.69 -5.53
N PHE A 112 -2.55 6.41 -5.41
CA PHE A 112 -1.76 5.67 -6.39
C PHE A 112 -2.46 4.37 -6.76
N VAL A 113 -3.09 4.38 -7.94
CA VAL A 113 -3.85 3.23 -8.44
C VAL A 113 -3.26 2.78 -9.76
N GLY A 114 -2.98 1.48 -9.88
CA GLY A 114 -2.45 0.87 -11.10
C GLY A 114 -3.03 -0.52 -11.39
N ASP A 115 -2.57 -1.16 -12.43
CA ASP A 115 -3.14 -2.41 -12.98
C ASP A 115 -2.13 -3.57 -13.10
N GLY A 116 -0.96 -3.48 -12.45
CA GLY A 116 0.06 -4.53 -12.55
C GLY A 116 1.01 -4.64 -11.35
N PHE A 117 1.55 -3.53 -10.86
CA PHE A 117 2.46 -3.52 -9.71
C PHE A 117 2.36 -2.21 -8.93
N THR A 118 2.86 -2.17 -7.70
CA THR A 118 2.78 -0.99 -6.81
C THR A 118 4.07 -0.17 -6.75
N ARG A 119 5.19 -0.69 -7.26
CA ARG A 119 6.52 -0.05 -7.16
C ARG A 119 6.78 1.10 -8.15
N TRP A 120 5.80 1.45 -8.99
CA TRP A 120 5.91 2.63 -9.87
C TRP A 120 5.69 3.95 -9.13
N VAL A 121 5.24 3.89 -7.87
CA VAL A 121 4.97 5.04 -7.00
C VAL A 121 6.28 5.69 -6.58
N ASP A 122 6.82 6.49 -7.50
CA ASP A 122 8.07 7.22 -7.39
C ASP A 122 8.03 8.39 -8.37
N GLY A 123 8.31 9.61 -7.90
CA GLY A 123 8.23 10.82 -8.74
C GLY A 123 9.20 10.83 -9.92
N GLN A 124 10.35 10.17 -9.82
CA GLN A 124 11.31 10.09 -10.93
C GLN A 124 10.83 9.12 -12.00
N TYR A 125 10.32 7.97 -11.60
CA TYR A 125 9.77 6.96 -12.50
C TYR A 125 8.47 7.45 -13.15
N ALA A 126 7.52 7.93 -12.35
CA ALA A 126 6.18 8.27 -12.82
C ALA A 126 6.10 9.64 -13.51
N LEU A 127 6.87 10.63 -13.04
CA LEU A 127 6.74 12.03 -13.49
C LEU A 127 8.02 12.59 -14.12
N ASN A 128 9.12 11.84 -14.14
CA ASN A 128 10.44 12.32 -14.54
C ASN A 128 10.85 13.60 -13.76
N GLN A 129 10.53 13.63 -12.46
CA GLN A 129 10.81 14.76 -11.56
C GLN A 129 11.44 14.29 -10.24
N PRO A 130 12.37 15.05 -9.65
CA PRO A 130 12.82 14.82 -8.28
C PRO A 130 11.65 14.90 -7.29
N GLU A 131 11.54 13.89 -6.44
CA GLU A 131 10.54 13.77 -5.40
C GLU A 131 11.05 14.36 -4.07
N LEU A 132 10.18 15.08 -3.36
CA LEU A 132 10.40 15.55 -1.99
C LEU A 132 9.80 14.59 -0.95
N GLY A 133 8.76 13.85 -1.33
CA GLY A 133 8.19 12.75 -0.58
C GLY A 133 6.86 12.28 -1.17
N LEU A 134 6.33 11.22 -0.57
CA LEU A 134 5.05 10.61 -0.92
C LEU A 134 4.06 10.81 0.23
N SER A 135 2.78 11.01 -0.11
CA SER A 135 1.70 11.14 0.85
C SER A 135 0.67 10.04 0.62
N ASN A 136 0.30 9.32 1.67
CA ASN A 136 -0.85 8.42 1.70
C ASN A 136 -2.15 9.19 2.03
N TRP A 137 -3.29 8.50 2.06
CA TRP A 137 -4.59 9.07 2.45
C TRP A 137 -5.13 8.55 3.79
N GLN A 138 -4.29 7.93 4.63
CA GLN A 138 -4.71 7.32 5.91
C GLN A 138 -5.44 8.33 6.82
N PHE A 139 -4.92 9.55 6.90
CA PHE A 139 -5.45 10.62 7.75
C PHE A 139 -6.16 11.73 6.97
N GLY A 140 -6.62 11.41 5.76
CA GLY A 140 -7.37 12.33 4.90
C GLY A 140 -6.63 12.73 3.63
N ARG A 141 -7.33 13.46 2.76
CA ARG A 141 -6.86 13.86 1.44
C ARG A 141 -6.35 15.29 1.46
N LEU A 142 -5.19 15.52 0.84
CA LEU A 142 -4.68 16.87 0.60
C LEU A 142 -5.49 17.54 -0.51
N PHE A 143 -6.13 18.66 -0.20
CA PHE A 143 -6.92 19.39 -1.19
C PHE A 143 -6.04 19.83 -2.37
N ALA A 144 -6.46 19.44 -3.58
CA ALA A 144 -5.80 19.78 -4.85
C ALA A 144 -4.32 19.35 -4.97
N ARG A 145 -3.91 18.28 -4.27
CA ARG A 145 -2.55 17.73 -4.38
C ARG A 145 -2.60 16.24 -4.70
N GLY A 146 -1.70 15.80 -5.59
CA GLY A 146 -1.43 14.38 -5.82
C GLY A 146 -0.60 13.78 -4.67
N GLY A 147 -0.41 12.46 -4.69
CA GLY A 147 0.40 11.76 -3.70
C GLY A 147 1.90 12.03 -3.83
N VAL A 148 2.41 12.39 -5.03
CA VAL A 148 3.82 12.78 -5.23
C VAL A 148 3.99 14.28 -4.95
N LEU A 149 4.82 14.60 -3.97
CA LEU A 149 5.24 15.97 -3.70
C LEU A 149 6.55 16.24 -4.43
N SER A 150 6.55 17.21 -5.34
CA SER A 150 7.75 17.64 -6.07
C SER A 150 7.95 19.15 -5.94
N GLY A 151 9.13 19.63 -6.32
CA GLY A 151 9.39 21.08 -6.33
C GLY A 151 8.42 21.88 -7.21
N ALA A 152 7.78 21.23 -8.19
CA ALA A 152 6.77 21.85 -9.05
C ALA A 152 5.37 21.93 -8.40
N SER A 153 5.06 21.07 -7.43
CA SER A 153 3.74 21.02 -6.76
C SER A 153 3.72 21.65 -5.37
N VAL A 154 4.88 22.00 -4.81
CA VAL A 154 5.01 22.65 -3.50
C VAL A 154 5.27 24.14 -3.67
N PHE A 155 4.21 24.95 -3.55
CA PHE A 155 4.30 26.41 -3.50
C PHE A 155 3.51 26.99 -2.32
N THR A 156 3.95 28.14 -1.84
CA THR A 156 3.27 28.91 -0.78
C THR A 156 2.44 30.03 -1.41
N VAL A 157 1.16 30.10 -1.06
CA VAL A 157 0.28 31.19 -1.49
C VAL A 157 0.29 32.28 -0.42
N ARG A 158 0.59 33.53 -0.80
CA ARG A 158 0.49 34.71 0.06
C ARG A 158 -0.41 35.75 -0.60
N THR A 159 -1.57 35.98 -0.01
CA THR A 159 -2.47 37.06 -0.45
C THR A 159 -1.97 38.39 0.10
N ARG A 160 -1.90 39.41 -0.76
CA ARG A 160 -1.60 40.79 -0.38
C ARG A 160 -2.73 41.69 -0.82
N ALA A 161 -3.33 42.41 0.12
CA ALA A 161 -4.17 43.56 -0.17
C ALA A 161 -3.33 44.84 -0.08
N THR A 162 -3.48 45.69 -1.08
CA THR A 162 -2.97 47.07 -1.05
C THR A 162 -4.20 47.97 -1.14
N GLN A 163 -4.38 48.85 -0.16
CA GLN A 163 -5.50 49.76 -0.06
C GLN A 163 -4.94 51.16 0.20
N ASP A 164 -5.40 52.12 -0.58
CA ASP A 164 -4.96 53.51 -0.50
C ASP A 164 -6.12 54.49 -0.21
N ASP A 165 -7.39 54.02 -0.28
CA ASP A 165 -8.59 54.83 -0.02
C ASP A 165 -9.00 54.78 1.46
N SER A 166 -8.72 55.85 2.21
CA SER A 166 -9.06 55.94 3.64
C SER A 166 -10.55 55.81 3.95
N ASN A 167 -11.44 55.89 2.96
CA ASN A 167 -12.87 55.70 3.11
C ASN A 167 -13.34 54.27 2.80
N LEU A 168 -12.46 53.36 2.36
CA LEU A 168 -12.82 51.98 2.05
C LEU A 168 -13.38 51.29 3.31
N ARG A 169 -14.59 50.72 3.20
CA ARG A 169 -15.24 49.93 4.26
C ARG A 169 -15.57 48.54 3.72
N ARG A 170 -15.67 47.57 4.64
CA ARG A 170 -16.04 46.18 4.35
C ARG A 170 -17.51 46.06 3.92
#